data_AF-A0A9D4AFJ3-F1
#
_entry.id   AF-A0A9D4AFJ3-F1
#
_cell.length_a   1.000
_cell.length_b   1.000
_cell.length_c   1.000
_cell.angle_alpha   90.00
_cell.angle_beta   90.00
_cell.angle_gamma   90.00
#
_symmetry.space_group_name_H-M   'P 1'
#
loop_
_entity.id
_entity.type
_entity.pdbx_description
1 polymer ?
#
loop_
_entity_poly.entity_id
_entity_poly.type
_entity_poly.pdbx_seq_one_letter_code
_entity_poly.pdbx_strand_id
1 'polypeptide(L)'
;MEEQLRDFVLDSLGTNTKKMNELVNSTAKKLAKKDENLEDMVLAMKKEIEELKRELMIYKATLSNGMLSSRPKQQAMDVSKLEKFKGARSTRDVGNFLWEMDELMLQISDLNEKRTFYWFVDGLNPWEKHELLRQGIIELTVAMSKIKSFVELGLMNDKFESSKPNGKSNGERNHEKMKRGIVMMATVLIT
;
A
#
# COMPACT_ATOMS: atom_id res chain seq x y z
N MET A 1 22.27 -64.27 -30.61
CA MET A 1 21.12 -63.33 -30.54
C MET A 1 20.94 -62.79 -29.12
N GLU A 2 20.96 -63.63 -28.08
CA GLU A 2 20.82 -63.13 -26.70
C GLU A 2 21.97 -62.23 -26.20
N GLU A 3 23.23 -62.52 -26.53
CA GLU A 3 24.37 -61.67 -26.10
C GLU A 3 24.31 -60.27 -26.70
N GLN A 4 23.98 -60.14 -27.99
CA GLN A 4 23.82 -58.83 -28.65
C GLN A 4 22.70 -58.00 -28.01
N LEU A 5 21.62 -58.65 -27.58
CA LEU A 5 20.53 -57.98 -26.87
C LEU A 5 20.98 -57.53 -25.48
N ARG A 6 21.77 -58.35 -24.77
CA ARG A 6 22.34 -58.00 -23.46
C ARG A 6 23.27 -56.79 -23.55
N ASP A 7 24.18 -56.78 -24.51
CA ASP A 7 25.11 -55.67 -24.72
C ASP A 7 24.37 -54.38 -25.07
N PHE A 8 23.39 -54.43 -25.97
CA PHE A 8 22.57 -53.27 -26.33
C PHE A 8 21.82 -52.67 -25.13
N VAL A 9 21.27 -53.52 -24.26
CA VAL A 9 20.58 -53.09 -23.04
C VAL A 9 21.56 -52.46 -22.06
N LEU A 10 22.75 -53.04 -21.86
CA LEU A 10 23.77 -52.50 -20.98
C LEU A 10 24.29 -51.14 -21.46
N ASP A 11 24.53 -50.98 -22.76
CA ASP A 11 25.00 -49.73 -23.35
C ASP A 11 23.93 -48.63 -23.27
N SER A 12 22.67 -48.99 -23.53
CA SER A 12 21.52 -48.09 -23.38
C SER A 12 21.33 -47.65 -21.92
N LEU A 13 21.50 -48.56 -20.97
CA LEU A 13 21.42 -48.25 -19.54
C LEU A 13 22.59 -47.34 -19.11
N GLY A 14 23.81 -47.62 -19.57
CA GLY A 14 24.99 -46.81 -19.31
C GLY A 14 24.85 -45.38 -19.84
N THR A 15 24.40 -45.23 -21.09
CA THR A 15 24.16 -43.93 -21.71
C THR A 15 23.05 -43.14 -20.99
N ASN A 16 21.95 -43.79 -20.60
CA ASN A 16 20.89 -43.15 -19.83
C ASN A 16 21.34 -42.73 -18.42
N THR A 17 22.12 -43.58 -17.74
CA THR A 17 22.72 -43.26 -16.43
C THR A 17 23.62 -42.03 -16.52
N LYS A 18 24.44 -41.94 -17.58
CA LYS A 18 25.30 -40.78 -17.82
C LYS A 18 24.48 -39.50 -18.03
N LYS A 19 23.45 -39.53 -18.88
CA LYS A 19 22.55 -38.39 -19.11
C LYS A 19 21.85 -37.94 -17.82
N MET A 20 21.38 -38.89 -17.02
CA MET A 20 20.74 -38.62 -15.73
C MET A 20 21.71 -37.92 -14.77
N ASN A 21 22.95 -38.42 -14.66
CA ASN A 21 23.97 -37.81 -13.81
C ASN A 21 24.35 -36.39 -14.28
N GLU A 22 24.46 -36.16 -15.59
CA GLU A 22 24.72 -34.81 -16.14
C GLU A 22 23.61 -33.82 -15.80
N LEU A 23 22.34 -34.25 -15.92
CA LEU A 23 21.19 -33.43 -15.56
C LEU A 23 21.18 -33.11 -14.06
N VAL A 24 21.35 -34.13 -13.20
CA VAL A 24 21.40 -33.97 -11.75
C VAL A 24 22.49 -32.98 -11.36
N ASN A 25 23.70 -33.13 -11.89
CA ASN A 25 24.82 -32.23 -11.60
C ASN A 25 24.57 -30.80 -12.10
N SER A 26 23.97 -30.63 -13.28
CA SER A 26 23.59 -29.32 -13.81
C SER A 26 22.55 -28.63 -12.93
N THR A 27 21.54 -29.38 -12.46
CA THR A 27 20.53 -28.85 -11.54
C THR A 27 21.11 -28.51 -10.17
N ALA A 28 21.96 -29.36 -9.61
CA ALA A 28 22.62 -29.13 -8.32
C ALA A 28 23.50 -27.86 -8.35
N LYS A 29 24.29 -27.67 -9.42
CA LYS A 29 25.09 -26.45 -9.60
C LYS A 29 24.24 -25.18 -9.70
N LYS A 30 23.12 -25.24 -10.44
CA LYS A 30 22.18 -24.10 -10.55
C LYS A 30 21.51 -23.79 -9.22
N LEU A 31 21.22 -24.81 -8.40
CA LEU A 31 20.63 -24.64 -7.08
C LEU A 31 21.63 -23.99 -6.12
N ALA A 32 22.85 -24.53 -6.04
CA ALA A 32 23.91 -23.97 -5.19
C ALA A 32 24.19 -22.49 -5.50
N LYS A 33 24.23 -22.11 -6.79
CA LYS A 33 24.42 -20.70 -7.18
C LYS A 33 23.24 -19.81 -6.76
N LYS A 34 22.01 -20.33 -6.77
CA LYS A 34 20.86 -19.57 -6.26
C LYS A 34 20.93 -19.42 -4.74
N ASP A 35 21.34 -20.46 -4.02
CA ASP A 35 21.49 -20.42 -2.57
C ASP A 35 22.56 -19.40 -2.14
N GLU A 36 23.73 -19.40 -2.78
CA GLU A 36 24.79 -18.40 -2.55
C GLU A 36 24.29 -16.97 -2.80
N ASN A 37 23.63 -16.73 -3.94
CA ASN A 37 23.03 -15.43 -4.25
C ASN A 37 21.98 -14.98 -3.21
N LEU A 38 21.21 -15.92 -2.66
CA LEU A 38 20.21 -15.64 -1.63
C LEU A 38 20.86 -15.31 -0.30
N GLU A 39 21.93 -16.03 0.07
CA GLU A 39 22.71 -15.76 1.27
C GLU A 39 23.31 -14.35 1.24
N ASP A 40 23.89 -13.93 0.10
CA ASP A 40 24.43 -12.59 -0.11
C ASP A 40 23.36 -11.50 0.08
N MET A 41 22.17 -11.70 -0.50
CA MET A 41 21.05 -10.76 -0.37
C MET A 41 20.57 -10.66 1.08
N VAL A 42 20.43 -11.79 1.76
CA VAL A 42 20.03 -11.82 3.18
C VAL A 42 21.07 -11.12 4.04
N LEU A 43 22.36 -11.30 3.75
CA LEU A 43 23.45 -10.62 4.46
C LEU A 43 23.38 -9.10 4.26
N ALA A 44 23.16 -8.64 3.02
CA ALA A 44 23.01 -7.21 2.72
C ALA A 44 21.80 -6.61 3.45
N MET A 45 20.64 -7.28 3.41
CA MET A 45 19.43 -6.83 4.11
C MET A 45 19.64 -6.76 5.63
N LYS A 46 20.29 -7.76 6.23
CA LYS A 46 20.61 -7.75 7.67
C LYS A 46 21.48 -6.55 8.04
N LYS A 47 22.47 -6.22 7.20
CA LYS A 47 23.34 -5.06 7.41
C LYS A 47 22.55 -3.75 7.38
N GLU A 48 21.67 -3.58 6.41
CA GLU A 48 20.84 -2.38 6.27
C GLU A 48 19.84 -2.22 7.43
N ILE A 49 19.24 -3.31 7.90
CA ILE A 49 18.38 -3.31 9.10
C ILE A 49 19.16 -2.83 10.33
N GLU A 50 20.41 -3.28 10.51
CA GLU A 50 21.23 -2.85 11.63
C GLU A 50 21.67 -1.38 11.52
N GLU A 51 21.87 -0.86 10.30
CA GLU A 51 22.11 0.56 10.06
C GLU A 51 20.90 1.41 10.44
N LEU A 52 19.72 1.05 9.93
CA LEU A 52 18.46 1.76 10.21
C LEU A 52 18.13 1.76 11.70
N LYS A 53 18.39 0.65 12.41
CA LYS A 53 18.23 0.60 13.87
C LYS A 53 19.17 1.58 14.59
N ARG A 54 20.42 1.73 14.13
CA ARG A 54 21.38 2.69 14.70
C ARG A 54 20.94 4.13 14.45
N GLU A 55 20.50 4.47 13.24
CA GLU A 55 19.95 5.80 12.93
C GLU A 55 18.72 6.13 13.77
N LEU A 56 17.78 5.19 13.91
CA LEU A 56 16.57 5.35 14.73
C LEU A 56 16.94 5.59 16.20
N MET A 57 17.94 4.87 16.71
CA MET A 57 18.44 5.08 18.07
C MET A 57 18.99 6.50 18.28
N ILE A 58 19.78 7.02 17.32
CA ILE A 58 20.29 8.39 17.35
C ILE A 58 19.12 9.39 17.32
N TYR A 59 18.16 9.20 16.40
CA TYR A 59 16.97 10.06 16.30
C TYR A 59 16.17 10.09 17.61
N LYS A 60 16.00 8.94 18.26
CA LYS A 60 15.29 8.83 19.53
C LYS A 60 16.05 9.52 20.67
N ALA A 61 17.37 9.40 20.71
CA ALA A 61 18.21 10.04 21.73
C ALA A 61 18.25 11.57 21.57
N THR A 62 18.34 12.09 20.35
CA THR A 62 18.31 13.54 20.09
C THR A 62 16.93 14.15 20.36
N LEU A 63 15.84 13.42 20.09
CA LEU A 63 14.49 13.87 20.45
C LEU A 63 14.27 13.93 21.97
N SER A 64 14.89 13.02 22.72
CA SER A 64 14.88 12.97 24.19
C SER A 64 15.68 14.11 24.83
N ASN A 65 16.80 14.51 24.21
CA ASN A 65 17.75 15.47 24.77
C ASN A 65 17.57 16.86 24.12
N GLY A 66 16.57 17.62 24.56
CA GLY A 66 16.18 18.93 24.01
C GLY A 66 17.28 20.02 23.95
N MET A 67 18.24 19.88 23.04
CA MET A 67 19.30 20.84 22.71
C MET A 67 18.94 21.56 21.40
N LEU A 68 18.78 22.88 21.49
CA LEU A 68 18.13 23.79 20.53
C LEU A 68 18.88 24.00 19.20
N SER A 69 18.13 24.03 18.09
CA SER A 69 18.17 25.13 17.09
C SER A 69 17.00 25.01 16.10
N SER A 70 16.16 26.05 16.05
CA SER A 70 15.03 26.27 15.12
C SER A 70 14.10 25.08 14.81
N ARG A 71 13.21 24.75 15.75
CA ARG A 71 11.92 24.15 15.40
C ARG A 71 11.10 25.25 14.71
N PRO A 72 10.70 25.13 13.42
CA PRO A 72 9.51 25.87 13.00
C PRO A 72 8.43 25.43 13.97
N LYS A 73 7.86 26.39 14.70
CA LYS A 73 6.75 26.16 15.63
C LYS A 73 5.88 25.07 15.01
N GLN A 74 5.87 23.89 15.61
CA GLN A 74 4.78 22.97 15.40
C GLN A 74 3.60 23.70 16.00
N GLN A 75 2.95 24.52 15.18
CA GLN A 75 1.58 24.89 15.40
C GLN A 75 0.90 23.55 15.54
N ALA A 76 0.47 23.25 16.76
CA ALA A 76 -0.56 22.27 16.97
C ALA A 76 -1.75 22.79 16.16
N MET A 77 -1.78 22.43 14.87
CA MET A 77 -2.99 22.57 14.08
C MET A 77 -4.03 21.80 14.87
N ASP A 78 -5.16 22.45 15.11
CA ASP A 78 -6.32 21.87 15.75
C ASP A 78 -6.97 20.83 14.80
N VAL A 79 -6.23 19.78 14.49
CA VAL A 79 -6.73 18.54 13.87
C VAL A 79 -7.66 17.82 14.85
N SER A 80 -7.72 18.27 16.12
CA SER A 80 -8.58 17.73 17.17
C SER A 80 -10.07 17.80 16.83
N LYS A 81 -10.47 18.61 15.84
CA LYS A 81 -11.88 18.72 15.42
C LYS A 81 -12.30 17.79 14.29
N LEU A 82 -11.39 17.03 13.66
CA LEU A 82 -11.78 16.02 12.68
C LEU A 82 -11.96 14.67 13.38
N GLU A 83 -13.21 14.23 13.43
CA GLU A 83 -13.65 13.01 14.10
C GLU A 83 -12.88 11.79 13.56
N LYS A 84 -12.30 11.00 14.47
CA LYS A 84 -11.51 9.81 14.09
C LYS A 84 -12.40 8.74 13.44
N PHE A 85 -11.85 8.08 12.43
CA PHE A 85 -12.55 7.14 11.56
C PHE A 85 -12.97 5.82 12.25
N LYS A 86 -14.22 5.37 12.03
CA LYS A 86 -14.84 4.16 12.64
C LYS A 86 -15.02 2.95 11.71
N GLY A 87 -14.33 2.88 10.57
CA GLY A 87 -13.99 1.58 9.96
C GLY A 87 -14.88 1.05 8.82
N ALA A 88 -15.98 1.69 8.43
CA ALA A 88 -16.69 1.33 7.19
C ALA A 88 -17.40 2.54 6.60
N ARG A 89 -17.18 2.81 5.31
CA ARG A 89 -17.82 3.92 4.59
C ARG A 89 -18.59 3.38 3.40
N SER A 90 -19.83 3.83 3.27
CA SER A 90 -20.53 3.79 1.99
C SER A 90 -19.77 4.66 0.97
N THR A 91 -20.02 4.46 -0.33
CA THR A 91 -19.46 5.31 -1.40
C THR A 91 -19.67 6.82 -1.14
N ARG A 92 -20.77 7.16 -0.45
CA ARG A 92 -21.08 8.53 -0.01
C ARG A 92 -20.08 9.07 1.01
N ASP A 93 -19.69 8.27 1.98
CA ASP A 93 -18.84 8.73 3.07
C ASP A 93 -17.39 8.89 2.63
N VAL A 94 -16.93 8.09 1.65
CA VAL A 94 -15.61 8.29 1.01
C VAL A 94 -15.60 9.56 0.18
N GLY A 95 -16.69 9.86 -0.53
CA GLY A 95 -16.84 11.15 -1.21
C GLY A 95 -16.78 12.34 -0.25
N ASN A 96 -17.47 12.27 0.90
CA ASN A 96 -17.42 13.33 1.91
C ASN A 96 -16.01 13.50 2.50
N PHE A 97 -15.30 12.39 2.74
CA PHE A 97 -13.93 12.42 3.25
C PHE A 97 -12.95 13.06 2.28
N LEU A 98 -13.03 12.72 1.00
CA LEU A 98 -12.20 13.34 -0.04
C LEU A 98 -12.49 14.85 -0.14
N TRP A 99 -13.76 15.23 -0.02
CA TRP A 99 -14.14 16.64 -0.01
C TRP A 99 -13.59 17.40 1.22
N GLU A 100 -13.64 16.80 2.41
CA GLU A 100 -13.05 17.39 3.62
C GLU A 100 -11.51 17.57 3.48
N MET A 101 -10.85 16.66 2.79
CA MET A 101 -9.41 16.76 2.49
C MET A 101 -9.11 17.87 1.48
N ASP A 102 -9.87 17.95 0.39
CA ASP A 102 -9.73 19.01 -0.62
C ASP A 102 -9.91 20.40 0.04
N GLU A 103 -10.94 20.55 0.88
CA GLU A 103 -11.20 21.79 1.61
C GLU A 103 -10.06 22.13 2.58
N LEU A 104 -9.53 21.13 3.30
CA LEU A 104 -8.40 21.32 4.22
C LEU A 104 -7.13 21.75 3.48
N MET A 105 -6.88 21.22 2.28
CA MET A 105 -5.76 21.65 1.44
C MET A 105 -5.90 23.10 0.95
N LEU A 106 -7.11 23.58 0.73
CA LEU A 106 -7.37 24.96 0.30
C LEU A 106 -7.29 25.96 1.45
N GLN A 107 -7.75 25.59 2.65
CA GLN A 107 -7.79 26.46 3.82
C GLN A 107 -6.40 26.69 4.44
N ILE A 108 -5.48 25.73 4.30
CA ILE A 108 -4.17 25.75 4.95
C ILE A 108 -3.07 26.01 3.93
N SER A 109 -2.61 27.26 3.84
CA SER A 109 -1.58 27.70 2.88
C SER A 109 -0.20 27.07 3.09
N ASP A 110 0.11 26.61 4.32
CA ASP A 110 1.36 25.93 4.70
C ASP A 110 1.06 24.52 5.22
N LEU A 111 0.45 23.71 4.35
CA LEU A 111 0.07 22.35 4.67
C LEU A 111 1.31 21.46 4.75
N ASN A 112 1.48 20.77 5.87
CA ASN A 112 2.48 19.71 5.97
C ASN A 112 1.97 18.46 5.22
N GLU A 113 2.19 18.42 3.92
CA GLU A 113 1.69 17.38 3.00
C GLU A 113 2.00 15.97 3.51
N LYS A 114 3.19 15.73 4.05
CA LYS A 114 3.57 14.43 4.61
C LYS A 114 2.72 14.05 5.83
N ARG A 115 2.46 14.99 6.74
CA ARG A 115 1.59 14.75 7.90
C ARG A 115 0.14 14.51 7.45
N THR A 116 -0.33 15.29 6.49
CA THR A 116 -1.68 15.17 5.95
C THR A 116 -1.87 13.87 5.19
N PHE A 117 -0.84 13.41 4.45
CA PHE A 117 -0.81 12.09 3.83
C PHE A 117 -1.00 10.97 4.86
N TYR A 118 -0.28 10.98 5.98
CA TYR A 118 -0.46 9.97 7.01
C TYR A 118 -1.87 9.99 7.60
N TRP A 119 -2.44 11.17 7.83
CA TRP A 119 -3.81 11.30 8.32
C TRP A 119 -4.85 10.82 7.30
N PHE A 120 -4.66 11.15 6.02
CA PHE A 120 -5.46 10.66 4.91
C PHE A 120 -5.43 9.14 4.85
N VAL A 121 -4.24 8.53 4.80
CA VAL A 121 -4.08 7.08 4.76
C VAL A 121 -4.72 6.43 5.99
N ASP A 122 -4.57 7.00 7.20
CA ASP A 122 -5.17 6.45 8.42
C ASP A 122 -6.71 6.36 8.33
N GLY A 123 -7.34 7.33 7.66
CA GLY A 123 -8.78 7.37 7.40
C GLY A 123 -9.31 6.42 6.32
N LEU A 124 -8.45 5.69 5.62
CA LEU A 124 -8.83 4.70 4.60
C LEU A 124 -9.14 3.32 5.20
N ASN A 125 -9.92 2.53 4.47
CA ASN A 125 -10.17 1.14 4.83
C ASN A 125 -8.92 0.26 4.56
N PRO A 126 -8.82 -0.95 5.16
CA PRO A 126 -7.62 -1.78 5.04
C PRO A 126 -7.24 -2.16 3.60
N TRP A 127 -8.23 -2.35 2.72
CA TRP A 127 -7.98 -2.72 1.32
C TRP A 127 -7.41 -1.55 0.53
N GLU A 128 -7.98 -0.35 0.70
CA GLU A 128 -7.48 0.88 0.08
C GLU A 128 -6.05 1.19 0.51
N LYS A 129 -5.76 1.05 1.81
CA LYS A 129 -4.40 1.18 2.37
C LYS A 129 -3.43 0.21 1.69
N HIS A 130 -3.82 -1.05 1.57
CA HIS A 130 -3.00 -2.07 0.93
C HIS A 130 -2.75 -1.76 -0.55
N GLU A 131 -3.77 -1.29 -1.26
CA GLU A 131 -3.68 -0.98 -2.69
C GLU A 131 -2.76 0.22 -2.99
N LEU A 132 -2.79 1.26 -2.15
CA LEU A 132 -1.87 2.40 -2.26
C LEU A 132 -0.41 1.96 -2.03
N LEU A 133 -0.18 1.12 -1.01
CA LEU A 133 1.16 0.56 -0.72
C LEU A 133 1.67 -0.32 -1.86
N ARG A 134 0.82 -1.18 -2.43
CA ARG A 134 1.17 -2.02 -3.58
C ARG A 134 1.62 -1.20 -4.78
N GLN A 135 1.00 -0.04 -4.98
CA GLN A 135 1.34 0.88 -6.07
C GLN A 135 2.46 1.87 -5.71
N GLY A 136 3.01 1.81 -4.48
CA GLY A 136 4.10 2.69 -4.05
C GLY A 136 3.69 4.17 -3.95
N ILE A 137 2.40 4.46 -3.76
CA ILE A 137 1.90 5.84 -3.72
C ILE A 137 2.22 6.46 -2.36
N ILE A 138 3.01 7.54 -2.38
CA ILE A 138 3.47 8.26 -1.17
C ILE A 138 3.09 9.75 -1.17
N GLU A 139 2.50 10.24 -2.26
CA GLU A 139 2.06 11.63 -2.44
C GLU A 139 0.56 11.75 -2.15
N LEU A 140 0.16 12.80 -1.42
CA LEU A 140 -1.23 13.01 -0.98
C LEU A 140 -2.19 13.18 -2.15
N THR A 141 -1.85 14.06 -3.09
CA THR A 141 -2.69 14.37 -4.26
C THR A 141 -2.88 13.16 -5.17
N VAL A 142 -1.82 12.37 -5.38
CA VAL A 142 -1.84 11.12 -6.16
C VAL A 142 -2.70 10.07 -5.45
N ALA A 143 -2.57 9.95 -4.13
CA ALA A 143 -3.37 9.02 -3.33
C ALA A 143 -4.86 9.39 -3.35
N MET A 144 -5.20 10.66 -3.18
CA MET A 144 -6.59 11.15 -3.26
C MET A 144 -7.20 10.89 -4.64
N SER A 145 -6.45 11.16 -5.72
CA SER A 145 -6.88 10.88 -7.09
C SER A 145 -7.14 9.38 -7.31
N LYS A 146 -6.28 8.53 -6.75
CA LYS A 146 -6.43 7.08 -6.83
C LYS A 146 -7.68 6.59 -6.09
N ILE A 147 -7.91 7.06 -4.86
CA ILE A 147 -9.13 6.70 -4.10
C ILE A 147 -10.38 7.23 -4.81
N LYS A 148 -10.33 8.44 -5.36
CA LYS A 148 -11.42 8.99 -6.19
C LYS A 148 -11.72 8.10 -7.40
N SER A 149 -10.70 7.56 -8.07
CA SER A 149 -10.89 6.63 -9.18
C SER A 149 -11.61 5.33 -8.76
N PHE A 150 -11.41 4.84 -7.53
CA PHE A 150 -12.12 3.66 -7.02
C PHE A 150 -13.61 3.94 -6.81
N VAL A 151 -13.94 5.14 -6.35
CA VAL A 151 -15.32 5.64 -6.18
C VAL A 151 -16.00 5.81 -7.54
N GLU A 152 -15.33 6.45 -8.50
CA GLU A 152 -15.87 6.74 -9.83
C GLU A 152 -16.08 5.47 -10.67
N LEU A 153 -15.22 4.47 -10.53
CA LEU A 153 -15.34 3.18 -11.24
C LEU A 153 -16.33 2.21 -10.58
N GLY A 154 -17.01 2.61 -9.50
CA GLY A 154 -17.97 1.74 -8.79
C GLY A 154 -17.30 0.49 -8.20
N LEU A 155 -15.99 0.52 -7.95
CA LEU A 155 -15.27 -0.58 -7.30
C LEU A 155 -15.64 -0.69 -5.81
N MET A 156 -16.23 0.36 -5.24
CA MET A 156 -16.86 0.35 -3.93
C MET A 156 -18.29 -0.19 -4.06
N ASN A 157 -18.44 -1.52 -4.11
CA ASN A 157 -19.74 -2.19 -4.07
C ASN A 157 -20.09 -2.62 -2.63
N ASP A 158 -21.32 -2.32 -2.24
CA ASP A 158 -22.04 -2.58 -0.98
C ASP A 158 -22.10 -4.07 -0.56
N LYS A 159 -20.96 -4.73 -0.30
CA LYS A 159 -20.93 -6.14 0.14
C LYS A 159 -20.08 -6.39 1.38
N PHE A 160 -20.27 -5.54 2.39
CA PHE A 160 -20.12 -5.95 3.78
C PHE A 160 -21.36 -5.54 4.59
N GLU A 161 -22.54 -5.86 4.06
CA GLU A 161 -23.75 -5.94 4.90
C GLU A 161 -23.60 -7.15 5.84
N SER A 162 -23.05 -6.93 7.03
CA SER A 162 -23.39 -7.78 8.16
C SER A 162 -24.82 -7.43 8.58
N SER A 163 -25.72 -8.36 8.32
CA SER A 163 -27.15 -8.24 8.53
C SER A 163 -27.50 -8.11 10.03
N LYS A 164 -28.12 -7.00 10.43
CA LYS A 164 -29.51 -6.89 10.98
C LYS A 164 -29.75 -5.65 11.86
N PRO A 165 -31.02 -5.20 11.98
CA PRO A 165 -31.39 -3.79 12.09
C PRO A 165 -31.93 -3.40 13.46
N ASN A 166 -31.81 -2.12 13.84
CA ASN A 166 -32.91 -1.41 14.51
C ASN A 166 -32.66 0.12 14.55
N GLY A 167 -33.70 0.92 14.25
CA GLY A 167 -33.78 2.32 14.68
C GLY A 167 -34.06 3.40 13.62
N LYS A 168 -35.32 3.50 13.21
CA LYS A 168 -36.05 4.72 12.75
C LYS A 168 -35.33 5.73 11.84
N SER A 169 -35.71 5.68 10.56
CA SER A 169 -35.53 6.75 9.58
C SER A 169 -36.42 7.96 9.90
N ASN A 170 -35.83 9.17 9.87
CA ASN A 170 -36.53 10.36 9.40
C ASN A 170 -35.76 10.88 8.18
N GLY A 171 -36.23 10.50 7.00
CA GLY A 171 -35.77 11.07 5.75
C GLY A 171 -36.51 12.37 5.52
N GLU A 172 -35.78 13.47 5.37
CA GLU A 172 -36.18 14.52 4.45
C GLU A 172 -35.05 15.53 4.24
N ARG A 173 -34.92 15.93 2.97
CA ARG A 173 -34.07 16.99 2.40
C ARG A 173 -32.68 16.55 1.97
N ASN A 174 -32.49 16.46 0.65
CA ASN A 174 -31.50 17.24 -0.11
C ASN A 174 -31.22 16.64 -1.50
N HIS A 175 -32.27 16.39 -2.29
CA HIS A 175 -32.14 16.02 -3.70
C HIS A 175 -31.57 17.17 -4.57
N GLU A 176 -31.55 18.41 -4.06
CA GLU A 176 -31.00 19.56 -4.78
C GLU A 176 -29.49 19.79 -4.58
N LYS A 177 -28.89 19.32 -3.47
CA LYS A 177 -27.45 19.54 -3.21
C LYS A 177 -26.56 18.68 -4.10
N MET A 178 -27.03 17.47 -4.43
CA MET A 178 -26.33 16.53 -5.31
C MET A 178 -26.17 17.06 -6.74
N LYS A 179 -27.18 17.75 -7.28
CA LYS A 179 -27.11 18.33 -8.63
C LYS A 179 -26.17 19.53 -8.71
N ARG A 180 -26.08 20.35 -7.66
CA ARG A 180 -25.19 21.53 -7.65
C ARG A 180 -23.72 21.15 -7.51
N GLY A 181 -23.40 20.14 -6.69
CA GLY A 181 -22.02 19.66 -6.50
C GLY A 181 -21.43 19.02 -7.76
N ILE A 182 -22.18 18.14 -8.42
CA ILE A 182 -21.71 17.48 -9.65
C ILE A 182 -21.53 18.49 -10.80
N VAL A 183 -22.45 19.46 -10.93
CA VAL A 183 -22.37 20.49 -11.98
C VAL A 183 -21.21 21.48 -11.75
N MET A 184 -20.90 21.87 -10.51
CA MET A 184 -19.72 22.71 -10.23
C MET A 184 -18.41 21.98 -10.57
N MET A 185 -18.29 20.69 -10.24
CA MET A 185 -17.08 19.91 -10.52
C MET A 185 -16.80 19.75 -12.02
N ALA A 186 -17.85 19.64 -12.85
CA ALA A 186 -17.69 19.58 -14.31
C ALA A 186 -17.29 20.94 -14.92
N THR A 187 -17.63 22.06 -14.27
CA THR A 187 -17.35 23.40 -14.81
C THR A 187 -15.92 23.85 -14.50
N VAL A 188 -15.34 23.43 -13.36
CA VAL A 188 -13.96 23.78 -12.98
C VAL A 188 -12.90 23.03 -13.79
N LEU A 189 -13.27 21.96 -14.52
CA LEU A 189 -12.35 21.17 -15.34
C LEU A 189 -12.27 21.62 -16.83
N ILE A 190 -12.97 22.68 -17.25
CA ILE A 190 -13.01 23.14 -18.66
C ILE A 190 -12.48 24.58 -18.86
N THR A 191 -11.93 25.24 -17.83
CA THR A 191 -11.24 26.54 -17.94
C THR A 191 -9.83 26.45 -17.42
#